data_AF-A0A4R0N528-F1
#
_entry.id   AF-A0A4R0N528-F1
#
_cell.length_a   1.000
_cell.length_b   1.000
_cell.length_c   1.000
_cell.angle_alpha   90.00
_cell.angle_beta   90.00
_cell.angle_gamma   90.00
#
_symmetry.space_group_name_H-M   'P 1'
#
loop_
_entity.id
_entity.type
_entity.pdbx_description
1 polymer ?
#
loop_
_entity_poly.entity_id
_entity_poly.type
_entity_poly.pdbx_seq_one_letter_code
_entity_poly.pdbx_strand_id
1 'polypeptide(L)'
;MYFQKFIKGINGIKKFQAEHMLENGIPCNWWRNQNRISPIEVKSKLIEPNVELHLNKYDKQLPSSHPEFAPNRTYGDISPFISTTAGAYQRAYNDQYDFGFNKLFSPLVTALGFATKTFTSDGVLFYGYLITLGKKAVEMQQFAEEVREMHIYTNYLPHHHEGEIMAKIIIPSVQIEKVEFYDSDGLLEKIERKEKIKPTFSIKNLYYKDPNKFSNIREIL
;
A
#
# COMPACT_ATOMS: atom_id res chain seq x y z
N MET A 1 -8.90 -13.58 -10.79
CA MET A 1 -8.57 -12.13 -10.91
C MET A 1 -9.74 -11.33 -10.39
N TYR A 2 -9.50 -10.35 -9.53
CA TYR A 2 -10.55 -9.48 -8.99
C TYR A 2 -10.00 -8.08 -8.71
N PHE A 3 -10.90 -7.12 -8.50
CA PHE A 3 -10.55 -5.75 -8.11
C PHE A 3 -10.64 -5.61 -6.60
N GLN A 4 -9.57 -5.12 -5.97
CA GLN A 4 -9.51 -4.96 -4.53
C GLN A 4 -9.31 -3.48 -4.19
N LYS A 5 -10.23 -2.91 -3.39
CA LYS A 5 -10.08 -1.54 -2.89
C LYS A 5 -8.86 -1.44 -1.97
N PHE A 6 -8.16 -0.32 -2.03
CA PHE A 6 -7.00 -0.04 -1.19
C PHE A 6 -7.06 1.38 -0.60
N ILE A 7 -6.29 1.59 0.46
CA ILE A 7 -5.89 2.89 0.97
C ILE A 7 -4.36 2.97 0.99
N LYS A 8 -3.80 4.07 0.48
CA LYS A 8 -2.37 4.37 0.53
C LYS A 8 -2.15 5.62 1.37
N GLY A 9 -1.46 5.48 2.50
CA GLY A 9 -0.95 6.61 3.26
C GLY A 9 0.39 7.10 2.72
N ILE A 10 0.55 8.41 2.57
CA ILE A 10 1.83 9.07 2.26
C ILE A 10 2.02 10.25 3.20
N ASN A 11 3.17 10.28 3.87
CA ASN A 11 3.59 11.36 4.75
C ASN A 11 4.44 12.40 3.99
N GLY A 12 4.39 13.65 4.45
CA GLY A 12 5.33 14.70 4.02
C GLY A 12 5.13 15.23 2.59
N ILE A 13 4.00 14.94 1.95
CA ILE A 13 3.68 15.50 0.62
C ILE A 13 2.73 16.69 0.72
N LYS A 14 2.97 17.70 -0.10
CA LYS A 14 2.13 18.89 -0.23
C LYS A 14 0.94 18.65 -1.15
N LYS A 15 -0.07 19.50 -1.06
CA LYS A 15 -1.29 19.43 -1.90
C LYS A 15 -1.00 19.30 -3.39
N PHE A 16 -0.10 20.12 -3.95
CA PHE A 16 0.23 20.05 -5.39
C PHE A 16 0.88 18.71 -5.78
N GLN A 17 1.65 18.08 -4.88
CA GLN A 17 2.25 16.76 -5.14
C GLN A 17 1.17 15.67 -5.11
N ALA A 18 0.22 15.81 -4.19
CA ALA A 18 -0.92 14.91 -4.11
C ALA A 18 -1.83 15.01 -5.33
N GLU A 19 -2.11 16.22 -5.82
CA GLU A 19 -2.83 16.49 -7.07
C GLU A 19 -2.09 15.90 -8.26
N HIS A 20 -0.77 16.12 -8.37
CA HIS A 20 0.05 15.53 -9.42
C HIS A 20 0.00 13.99 -9.40
N MET A 21 0.05 13.35 -8.22
CA MET A 21 -0.10 11.90 -8.10
C MET A 21 -1.52 11.43 -8.43
N LEU A 22 -2.54 12.22 -8.12
CA LEU A 22 -3.92 11.91 -8.47
C LEU A 22 -4.10 11.87 -9.99
N GLU A 23 -3.51 12.82 -10.71
CA GLU A 23 -3.62 12.96 -12.17
C GLU A 23 -2.73 11.99 -12.94
N ASN A 24 -1.52 11.72 -12.44
CA ASN A 24 -0.50 10.97 -13.18
C ASN A 24 -0.28 9.54 -12.65
N GLY A 25 -0.84 9.22 -11.48
CA GLY A 25 -0.62 7.97 -10.77
C GLY A 25 0.40 8.11 -9.63
N ILE A 26 0.45 7.09 -8.79
CA ILE A 26 1.36 7.02 -7.63
C ILE A 26 2.55 6.13 -8.03
N PRO A 27 3.72 6.70 -8.37
CA PRO A 27 4.93 5.92 -8.63
C PRO A 27 5.54 5.35 -7.34
N CYS A 28 6.24 4.22 -7.45
CA CYS A 28 7.04 3.65 -6.38
C CYS A 28 8.25 4.55 -6.04
N ASN A 29 8.85 4.33 -4.87
CA ASN A 29 9.96 5.14 -4.40
C ASN A 29 11.16 5.08 -5.34
N TRP A 30 11.45 3.89 -5.88
CA TRP A 30 12.51 3.71 -6.86
C TRP A 30 12.35 4.62 -8.07
N TRP A 31 11.16 4.66 -8.69
CA TRP A 31 10.89 5.55 -9.82
C TRP A 31 10.98 7.02 -9.40
N ARG A 32 10.37 7.39 -8.27
CA ARG A 32 10.44 8.78 -7.75
C ARG A 32 11.88 9.27 -7.57
N ASN A 33 12.78 8.40 -7.14
CA ASN A 33 14.17 8.75 -6.86
C ASN A 33 15.07 8.72 -8.11
N GLN A 34 14.75 7.90 -9.12
CA GLN A 34 15.53 7.80 -10.36
C GLN A 34 15.08 8.78 -11.46
N ASN A 35 13.88 9.39 -11.34
CA ASN A 35 13.19 10.21 -12.33
C ASN A 35 12.82 9.49 -13.65
N ARG A 36 13.64 8.55 -14.12
CA ARG A 36 13.40 7.73 -15.31
C ARG A 36 13.77 6.29 -15.01
N ILE A 37 12.94 5.37 -15.51
CA ILE A 37 13.16 3.92 -15.44
C ILE A 37 12.90 3.32 -16.82
N SER A 38 13.59 2.24 -17.16
CA SER A 38 13.45 1.52 -18.42
C SER A 38 12.72 0.18 -18.23
N PRO A 39 12.11 -0.38 -19.29
CA PRO A 39 11.49 -1.70 -19.22
C PRO A 39 12.45 -2.83 -18.82
N ILE A 40 13.74 -2.73 -19.16
CA ILE A 40 14.76 -3.71 -18.78
C ILE A 40 15.00 -3.67 -17.27
N GLU A 41 15.14 -2.48 -16.71
CA GLU A 41 15.30 -2.31 -15.27
C GLU A 41 14.08 -2.79 -14.50
N VAL A 42 12.87 -2.48 -14.99
CA VAL A 42 11.62 -2.99 -14.39
C VAL A 42 11.64 -4.52 -14.33
N LYS A 43 12.00 -5.20 -15.42
CA LYS A 43 12.11 -6.67 -15.44
C LYS A 43 13.14 -7.19 -14.44
N SER A 44 14.29 -6.53 -14.29
CA SER A 44 15.29 -6.94 -13.29
C SER A 44 14.86 -6.68 -11.83
N LYS A 45 13.91 -5.77 -11.62
CA LYS A 45 13.45 -5.35 -10.29
C LYS A 45 12.23 -6.15 -9.82
N LEU A 46 11.36 -6.57 -10.73
CA LEU A 46 10.15 -7.33 -10.42
C LEU A 46 10.43 -8.83 -10.27
N ILE A 47 11.17 -9.19 -9.22
CA ILE A 47 11.59 -10.57 -8.90
C ILE A 47 11.33 -10.88 -7.42
N GLU A 48 11.16 -12.16 -7.07
CA GLU A 48 10.87 -12.61 -5.69
C GLU A 48 11.88 -12.10 -4.64
N PRO A 49 13.21 -12.09 -4.86
CA PRO A 49 14.14 -11.55 -3.87
C PRO A 49 13.84 -10.10 -3.47
N ASN A 50 13.38 -9.28 -4.42
CA ASN A 50 13.01 -7.90 -4.14
C ASN A 50 11.69 -7.79 -3.36
N VAL A 51 10.79 -8.78 -3.49
CA VAL A 51 9.59 -8.87 -2.66
C VAL A 51 9.97 -9.22 -1.23
N GLU A 52 10.86 -10.19 -1.02
CA GLU A 52 11.32 -10.56 0.32
C GLU A 52 11.98 -9.37 1.04
N LEU A 53 12.81 -8.61 0.32
CA LEU A 53 13.41 -7.38 0.83
C LEU A 53 12.36 -6.31 1.14
N HIS A 54 11.35 -6.15 0.29
CA HIS A 54 10.26 -5.20 0.51
C HIS A 54 9.49 -5.53 1.80
N LEU A 55 9.13 -6.80 1.99
CA LEU A 55 8.26 -7.22 3.08
C LEU A 55 8.96 -7.38 4.43
N ASN A 56 10.27 -7.67 4.42
CA ASN A 56 11.01 -8.00 5.65
C ASN A 56 12.10 -6.99 6.00
N LYS A 57 12.55 -6.18 5.03
CA LYS A 57 13.71 -5.30 5.18
C LYS A 57 13.46 -3.89 4.66
N TYR A 58 12.20 -3.47 4.56
CA TYR A 58 11.81 -2.16 4.01
C TYR A 58 12.62 -1.00 4.62
N ASP A 59 12.65 -0.88 5.95
CA ASP A 59 13.36 0.19 6.66
C ASP A 59 14.83 -0.13 6.94
N LYS A 60 15.35 -1.25 6.44
CA LYS A 60 16.76 -1.62 6.66
C LYS A 60 17.64 -0.91 5.65
N GLN A 61 18.77 -0.40 6.13
CA GLN A 61 19.81 0.16 5.28
C GLN A 61 20.28 -0.92 4.29
N LEU A 62 20.55 -0.50 3.06
CA LEU A 62 21.14 -1.39 2.05
C LEU A 62 22.52 -1.87 2.53
N PRO A 63 22.88 -3.15 2.29
CA PRO A 63 24.24 -3.61 2.55
C PRO A 63 25.22 -2.87 1.63
N SER A 64 26.46 -2.68 2.09
CA SER A 64 27.51 -1.98 1.31
C SER A 64 27.83 -2.65 -0.03
N SER A 65 27.50 -3.93 -0.19
CA SER A 65 27.61 -4.67 -1.44
C SER A 65 26.46 -4.44 -2.43
N HIS A 66 25.39 -3.74 -2.03
CA HIS A 66 24.26 -3.48 -2.91
C HIS A 66 24.59 -2.38 -3.94
N PRO A 67 24.27 -2.55 -5.24
CA PRO A 67 24.63 -1.57 -6.28
C PRO A 67 24.09 -0.15 -6.04
N GLU A 68 22.95 -0.02 -5.35
CA GLU A 68 22.32 1.27 -5.05
C GLU A 68 22.62 1.79 -3.62
N PHE A 69 23.60 1.20 -2.93
CA PHE A 69 24.01 1.60 -1.60
C PHE A 69 24.33 3.10 -1.53
N ALA A 70 23.79 3.76 -0.52
CA ALA A 70 24.16 5.11 -0.13
C ALA A 70 23.97 5.26 1.39
N PRO A 71 24.71 6.16 2.06
CA PRO A 71 24.45 6.49 3.47
C PRO A 71 22.98 6.87 3.68
N ASN A 72 22.37 6.34 4.74
CA ASN A 72 20.96 6.56 5.12
C ASN A 72 19.90 6.09 4.11
N ARG A 73 20.28 5.39 3.04
CA ARG A 73 19.33 4.83 2.08
C ARG A 73 18.86 3.45 2.53
N THR A 74 17.54 3.27 2.61
CA THR A 74 16.92 2.00 2.96
C THR A 74 16.46 1.25 1.71
N TYR A 75 16.04 -0.01 1.88
CA TYR A 75 15.40 -0.73 0.78
C TYR A 75 14.09 -0.05 0.34
N GLY A 76 13.35 0.55 1.26
CA GLY A 76 12.14 1.32 0.96
C GLY A 76 12.39 2.40 -0.09
N ASP A 77 13.53 3.08 -0.07
CA ASP A 77 13.88 4.14 -1.05
C ASP A 77 14.06 3.63 -2.47
N ILE A 78 14.46 2.35 -2.64
CA ILE A 78 14.75 1.72 -3.93
C ILE A 78 13.77 0.59 -4.27
N SER A 79 12.71 0.47 -3.47
CA SER A 79 11.69 -0.55 -3.67
C SER A 79 10.92 -0.27 -4.97
N PRO A 80 10.81 -1.27 -5.87
CA PRO A 80 9.96 -1.17 -7.05
C PRO A 80 8.47 -1.35 -6.71
N PHE A 81 8.15 -1.64 -5.45
CA PHE A 81 6.80 -1.92 -4.97
C PHE A 81 6.21 -0.76 -4.17
N ILE A 82 4.88 -0.70 -4.14
CA ILE A 82 4.08 0.30 -3.45
C ILE A 82 3.17 -0.42 -2.45
N SER A 83 3.48 -0.31 -1.17
CA SER A 83 2.64 -0.86 -0.11
C SER A 83 1.34 -0.08 -0.01
N THR A 84 0.21 -0.77 -0.12
CA THR A 84 -1.12 -0.25 0.16
C THR A 84 -1.80 -1.16 1.17
N THR A 85 -2.86 -0.70 1.85
CA THR A 85 -3.60 -1.55 2.79
C THR A 85 -5.04 -1.76 2.35
N ALA A 86 -5.52 -2.99 2.50
CA ALA A 86 -6.93 -3.35 2.44
C ALA A 86 -7.45 -3.90 3.79
N GLY A 87 -6.63 -3.78 4.85
CA GLY A 87 -6.90 -4.33 6.17
C GLY A 87 -6.69 -5.84 6.23
N ALA A 88 -6.63 -6.36 7.45
CA ALA A 88 -6.45 -7.79 7.71
C ALA A 88 -7.32 -8.25 8.87
N TYR A 89 -7.74 -9.51 8.82
CA TYR A 89 -8.22 -10.23 9.98
C TYR A 89 -7.12 -11.14 10.50
N GLN A 90 -6.93 -11.15 11.82
CA GLN A 90 -6.07 -12.13 12.46
C GLN A 90 -6.83 -12.85 13.58
N ARG A 91 -6.53 -14.14 13.73
CA ARG A 91 -7.00 -14.94 14.84
C ARG A 91 -6.25 -14.47 16.10
N ALA A 92 -6.98 -14.08 17.12
CA ALA A 92 -6.45 -13.77 18.43
C ALA A 92 -7.07 -14.73 19.45
N TYR A 93 -6.30 -15.02 20.50
CA TYR A 93 -6.74 -15.86 21.60
C TYR A 93 -6.70 -15.05 22.88
N ASN A 94 -7.72 -15.20 23.72
CA ASN A 94 -7.72 -14.63 25.05
C ASN A 94 -7.44 -15.73 26.07
N ASP A 95 -6.20 -15.80 26.56
CA ASP A 95 -5.76 -16.82 27.53
C ASP A 95 -6.56 -16.75 28.85
N GLN A 96 -7.04 -15.57 29.24
CA GLN A 96 -7.76 -15.37 30.49
C GLN A 96 -9.17 -15.97 30.47
N TYR A 97 -9.80 -16.06 29.30
CA TYR A 97 -11.19 -16.49 29.15
C TYR A 97 -11.36 -17.70 28.21
N ASP A 98 -10.25 -18.29 27.77
CA ASP A 98 -10.20 -19.52 26.96
C ASP A 98 -11.07 -19.47 25.68
N PHE A 99 -11.11 -18.33 25.00
CA PHE A 99 -11.84 -18.18 23.74
C PHE A 99 -11.05 -17.44 22.67
N GLY A 100 -11.26 -17.87 21.42
CA GLY A 100 -10.70 -17.22 20.23
C GLY A 100 -11.63 -16.16 19.64
N PHE A 101 -11.07 -15.13 19.04
CA PHE A 101 -11.80 -14.10 18.31
C PHE A 101 -11.04 -13.61 17.08
N ASN A 102 -11.76 -13.01 16.12
CA ASN A 102 -11.15 -12.41 14.94
C ASN A 102 -10.91 -10.91 15.20
N LYS A 103 -9.64 -10.50 15.24
CA LYS A 103 -9.24 -9.10 15.35
C LYS A 103 -9.15 -8.49 13.96
N LEU A 104 -9.93 -7.43 13.72
CA LEU A 104 -9.83 -6.62 12.52
C LEU A 104 -8.75 -5.55 12.71
N PHE A 105 -7.82 -5.49 11.77
CA PHE A 105 -6.91 -4.37 11.58
C PHE A 105 -7.48 -3.47 10.48
N SER A 106 -7.92 -2.28 10.87
CA SER A 106 -8.61 -1.34 9.99
C SER A 106 -7.66 -0.77 8.94
N PRO A 107 -7.98 -0.84 7.64
CA PRO A 107 -7.16 -0.23 6.60
C PRO A 107 -7.03 1.28 6.79
N LEU A 108 -8.07 1.95 7.29
CA LEU A 108 -8.04 3.39 7.53
C LEU A 108 -7.03 3.73 8.64
N VAL A 109 -7.05 3.03 9.76
CA VAL A 109 -6.14 3.29 10.89
C VAL A 109 -4.70 2.96 10.49
N THR A 110 -4.48 1.84 9.80
CA THR A 110 -3.16 1.48 9.26
C THR A 110 -2.63 2.55 8.29
N ALA A 111 -3.46 2.96 7.32
CA ALA A 111 -3.04 3.97 6.35
C ALA A 111 -2.78 5.33 7.00
N LEU A 112 -3.59 5.73 7.99
CA LEU A 112 -3.33 6.96 8.77
C LEU A 112 -2.02 6.86 9.53
N GLY A 113 -1.71 5.72 10.15
CA GLY A 113 -0.42 5.49 10.81
C GLY A 113 0.75 5.77 9.88
N PHE A 114 0.70 5.26 8.64
CA PHE A 114 1.71 5.57 7.62
C PHE A 114 1.70 7.04 7.18
N ALA A 115 0.53 7.60 6.91
CA ALA A 115 0.39 8.95 6.38
C ALA A 115 0.83 10.02 7.37
N THR A 116 0.66 9.77 8.67
CA THR A 116 0.87 10.76 9.74
C THR A 116 2.15 10.51 10.54
N LYS A 117 3.02 9.60 10.07
CA LYS A 117 4.21 9.15 10.82
C LYS A 117 3.83 8.78 12.26
N THR A 118 2.88 7.85 12.39
CA THR A 118 2.31 7.42 13.67
C THR A 118 1.70 8.58 14.46
N PHE A 119 0.85 9.37 13.79
CA PHE A 119 0.08 10.47 14.39
C PHE A 119 0.91 11.64 14.92
N THR A 120 2.12 11.84 14.38
CA THR A 120 3.04 12.93 14.77
C THR A 120 3.13 14.05 13.74
N SER A 121 2.44 13.92 12.60
CA SER A 121 2.42 14.92 11.52
C SER A 121 1.19 14.75 10.64
N ASP A 122 0.82 15.78 9.89
CA ASP A 122 -0.26 15.71 8.91
C ASP A 122 0.01 14.65 7.84
N GLY A 123 -1.06 14.10 7.28
CA GLY A 123 -1.00 12.98 6.36
C GLY A 123 -1.96 13.06 5.19
N VAL A 124 -1.61 12.36 4.12
CA VAL A 124 -2.41 12.26 2.90
C VAL A 124 -2.76 10.80 2.63
N LEU A 125 -4.05 10.53 2.39
CA LEU A 125 -4.57 9.22 2.01
C LEU A 125 -5.07 9.21 0.58
N PHE A 126 -4.63 8.24 -0.21
CA PHE A 126 -5.18 7.93 -1.52
C PHE A 126 -6.08 6.71 -1.43
N TYR A 127 -7.22 6.77 -2.10
CA TYR A 127 -8.18 5.67 -2.21
C TYR A 127 -8.25 5.22 -3.65
N GLY A 128 -8.39 3.91 -3.87
CA GLY A 128 -8.49 3.37 -5.21
C GLY A 128 -8.76 1.88 -5.21
N TYR A 129 -8.44 1.22 -6.33
CA TYR A 129 -8.42 -0.23 -6.43
C TYR A 129 -7.14 -0.74 -7.08
N LEU A 130 -6.80 -1.99 -6.81
CA LEU A 130 -5.75 -2.74 -7.50
C LEU A 130 -6.37 -3.98 -8.14
N ILE A 131 -5.70 -4.51 -9.15
CA ILE A 131 -6.09 -5.76 -9.82
C ILE A 131 -5.22 -6.87 -9.25
N THR A 132 -5.82 -7.89 -8.65
CA THR A 132 -5.09 -9.02 -8.06
C THR A 132 -5.46 -10.31 -8.79
N LEU A 133 -4.52 -11.26 -8.86
CA LEU A 133 -4.76 -12.55 -9.52
C LEU A 133 -5.27 -13.65 -8.59
N GLY A 134 -5.05 -13.52 -7.27
CA GLY A 134 -5.24 -14.62 -6.32
C GLY A 134 -4.11 -15.67 -6.36
N LYS A 135 -2.93 -15.29 -6.88
CA LYS A 135 -1.69 -16.06 -6.89
C LYS A 135 -0.50 -15.12 -7.01
N LYS A 136 0.70 -15.61 -6.67
CA LYS A 136 1.94 -14.85 -6.89
C LYS A 136 2.14 -14.57 -8.38
N ALA A 137 2.45 -13.32 -8.72
CA ALA A 137 2.65 -12.92 -10.11
C ALA A 137 3.66 -11.77 -10.24
N VAL A 138 4.74 -11.81 -9.44
CA VAL A 138 5.67 -10.68 -9.24
C VAL A 138 6.15 -10.05 -10.54
N GLU A 139 6.54 -10.85 -11.53
CA GLU A 139 7.04 -10.42 -12.84
C GLU A 139 5.98 -9.69 -13.70
N MET A 140 4.69 -9.92 -13.42
CA MET A 140 3.56 -9.30 -14.12
C MET A 140 3.21 -7.95 -13.49
N GLN A 141 3.80 -6.87 -14.01
CA GLN A 141 3.64 -5.50 -13.50
C GLN A 141 2.16 -5.08 -13.27
N GLN A 142 1.25 -5.51 -14.13
CA GLN A 142 -0.16 -5.07 -14.10
C GLN A 142 -0.97 -5.61 -12.91
N PHE A 143 -0.48 -6.64 -12.22
CA PHE A 143 -1.19 -7.27 -11.11
C PHE A 143 -0.49 -6.94 -9.80
N ALA A 144 -1.27 -6.55 -8.79
CA ALA A 144 -0.77 -6.42 -7.43
C ALA A 144 -0.72 -7.78 -6.73
N GLU A 145 0.15 -7.87 -5.73
CA GLU A 145 0.31 -9.06 -4.89
C GLU A 145 -0.53 -8.90 -3.61
N GLU A 146 -1.39 -9.88 -3.32
CA GLU A 146 -2.16 -9.91 -2.07
C GLU A 146 -1.33 -10.53 -0.96
N VAL A 147 -0.41 -9.75 -0.41
CA VAL A 147 0.56 -10.18 0.60
C VAL A 147 -0.11 -10.68 1.88
N ARG A 148 -1.27 -10.12 2.22
CA ARG A 148 -2.10 -10.55 3.36
C ARG A 148 -2.78 -11.92 3.18
N GLU A 149 -2.76 -12.50 1.98
CA GLU A 149 -3.39 -13.80 1.73
C GLU A 149 -2.39 -14.91 2.07
N MET A 150 -2.61 -15.59 3.20
CA MET A 150 -1.73 -16.62 3.74
C MET A 150 -1.63 -17.86 2.84
N HIS A 151 -2.61 -18.10 1.96
CA HIS A 151 -2.50 -19.16 0.95
C HIS A 151 -1.54 -18.80 -0.21
N ILE A 152 -1.21 -17.51 -0.38
CA ILE A 152 -0.31 -17.02 -1.44
C ILE A 152 1.08 -16.72 -0.85
N TYR A 153 1.13 -16.02 0.28
CA TYR A 153 2.36 -15.67 1.00
C TYR A 153 2.41 -16.41 2.34
N THR A 154 2.89 -17.65 2.29
CA THR A 154 2.89 -18.59 3.42
C THR A 154 4.01 -18.35 4.44
N ASN A 155 5.09 -17.67 4.03
CA ASN A 155 6.20 -17.36 4.92
C ASN A 155 5.75 -16.35 5.98
N TYR A 156 6.35 -16.43 7.16
CA TYR A 156 6.08 -15.45 8.21
C TYR A 156 6.44 -14.04 7.73
N LEU A 157 5.49 -13.11 7.89
CA LEU A 157 5.64 -11.70 7.59
C LEU A 157 5.37 -10.88 8.86
N PRO A 158 6.34 -10.09 9.35
CA PRO A 158 6.19 -9.33 10.61
C PRO A 158 5.04 -8.31 10.56
N HIS A 159 4.74 -7.81 9.36
CA HIS A 159 3.76 -6.75 9.11
C HIS A 159 2.44 -7.26 8.51
N HIS A 160 2.15 -8.57 8.59
CA HIS A 160 0.91 -9.16 8.03
C HIS A 160 -0.38 -8.44 8.48
N HIS A 161 -0.39 -7.93 9.71
CA HIS A 161 -1.54 -7.22 10.29
C HIS A 161 -1.87 -5.90 9.56
N GLU A 162 -0.94 -5.35 8.79
CA GLU A 162 -1.16 -4.14 8.00
C GLU A 162 -2.06 -4.41 6.79
N GLY A 163 -2.32 -5.68 6.45
CA GLY A 163 -3.24 -6.06 5.37
C GLY A 163 -2.75 -5.60 4.01
N GLU A 164 -1.44 -5.78 3.77
CA GLU A 164 -0.80 -5.24 2.58
C GLU A 164 -1.33 -5.87 1.29
N ILE A 165 -1.55 -4.98 0.32
CA ILE A 165 -1.65 -5.33 -1.09
C ILE A 165 -0.60 -4.51 -1.81
N MET A 166 0.35 -5.21 -2.41
CA MET A 166 1.57 -4.63 -2.90
C MET A 166 1.44 -4.37 -4.41
N ALA A 167 1.32 -3.10 -4.79
CA ALA A 167 1.34 -2.70 -6.19
C ALA A 167 2.78 -2.59 -6.71
N LYS A 168 2.93 -2.52 -8.04
CA LYS A 168 4.24 -2.56 -8.71
C LYS A 168 4.43 -1.32 -9.57
N ILE A 169 5.58 -0.68 -9.45
CA ILE A 169 6.07 0.43 -10.28
C ILE A 169 5.22 1.71 -10.19
N ILE A 170 3.94 1.64 -10.54
CA ILE A 170 3.00 2.74 -10.51
C ILE A 170 1.58 2.22 -10.26
N ILE A 171 0.81 2.93 -9.43
CA ILE A 171 -0.65 2.80 -9.40
C ILE A 171 -1.19 3.82 -10.43
N PRO A 172 -1.79 3.39 -11.55
CA PRO A 172 -2.28 4.30 -12.58
C PRO A 172 -3.37 5.24 -12.06
N SER A 173 -3.40 6.49 -12.55
CA SER A 173 -4.41 7.49 -12.15
C SER A 173 -5.85 6.98 -12.27
N VAL A 174 -6.17 6.27 -13.35
CA VAL A 174 -7.52 5.71 -13.57
C VAL A 174 -7.99 4.75 -12.47
N GLN A 175 -7.06 4.21 -11.66
CA GLN A 175 -7.34 3.33 -10.53
C GLN A 175 -7.48 4.07 -9.19
N ILE A 176 -7.14 5.36 -9.15
CA ILE A 176 -7.19 6.21 -7.96
C ILE A 176 -8.50 6.98 -7.98
N GLU A 177 -9.32 6.80 -6.95
CA GLU A 177 -10.65 7.38 -6.80
C GLU A 177 -10.60 8.82 -6.30
N LYS A 178 -9.81 9.04 -5.25
CA LYS A 178 -9.72 10.32 -4.55
C LYS A 178 -8.48 10.38 -3.67
N VAL A 179 -8.17 11.59 -3.25
CA VAL A 179 -7.20 11.88 -2.19
C VAL A 179 -7.87 12.66 -1.07
N GLU A 180 -7.44 12.39 0.16
CA GLU A 180 -7.92 13.01 1.40
C GLU A 180 -6.75 13.47 2.26
N PHE A 181 -6.93 14.60 2.92
CA PHE A 181 -5.93 15.22 3.80
C PHE A 181 -6.41 15.13 5.25
N TYR A 182 -5.48 14.89 6.16
CA TYR A 182 -5.75 14.70 7.58
C TYR A 182 -4.73 15.44 8.42
N ASP A 183 -5.23 16.16 9.40
CA ASP A 183 -4.42 16.82 10.42
C ASP A 183 -4.15 15.81 11.54
N SER A 184 -2.94 15.81 12.11
CA SER A 184 -2.59 14.89 13.20
C SER A 184 -3.28 15.22 14.52
N ASP A 185 -3.70 16.47 14.71
CA ASP A 185 -4.19 16.98 15.99
C ASP A 185 -5.45 16.26 16.48
N GLY A 186 -5.32 15.61 17.64
CA GLY A 186 -6.38 14.82 18.28
C GLY A 186 -6.81 13.58 17.48
N LEU A 187 -6.07 13.18 16.45
CA LEU A 187 -6.45 12.06 15.59
C LEU A 187 -6.35 10.71 16.33
N LEU A 188 -5.30 10.52 17.13
CA LEU A 188 -5.11 9.31 17.93
C LEU A 188 -6.24 9.12 18.96
N GLU A 189 -6.60 10.20 19.67
CA GLU A 189 -7.68 10.19 20.67
C GLU A 189 -9.03 9.83 20.03
N LYS A 190 -9.31 10.36 18.84
CA LYS A 190 -10.51 10.00 18.07
C LYS A 190 -10.52 8.52 17.69
N ILE A 191 -9.37 7.96 17.29
CA ILE A 191 -9.23 6.53 16.97
C ILE A 191 -9.50 5.67 18.21
N GLU A 192 -8.90 6.01 19.35
CA GLU A 192 -9.07 5.28 20.61
C GLU A 192 -10.52 5.30 21.10
N ARG A 193 -11.20 6.44 20.94
CA ARG A 193 -12.63 6.60 21.25
C ARG A 193 -13.57 6.04 20.18
N LYS A 194 -13.04 5.48 19.09
CA LYS A 194 -13.80 4.96 17.94
C LYS A 194 -14.74 6.02 17.33
N GLU A 195 -14.32 7.28 17.36
CA GLU A 195 -15.04 8.38 16.73
C GLU A 195 -14.90 8.33 15.20
N LYS A 196 -15.84 8.96 14.51
CA LYS A 196 -15.79 9.06 13.05
C LYS A 196 -14.67 10.00 12.63
N ILE A 197 -13.64 9.44 12.02
CA ILE A 197 -12.53 10.18 11.43
C ILE A 197 -13.01 10.85 10.13
N LYS A 198 -12.74 12.15 9.98
CA LYS A 198 -13.09 12.94 8.80
C LYS A 198 -11.84 13.64 8.25
N PRO A 199 -11.69 13.71 6.92
CA PRO A 199 -10.61 14.48 6.34
C PRO A 199 -10.87 15.98 6.48
N THR A 200 -9.80 16.77 6.53
CA THR A 200 -9.88 18.24 6.47
C THR A 200 -10.17 18.71 5.05
N PHE A 201 -9.68 17.99 4.05
CA PHE A 201 -9.93 18.28 2.64
C PHE A 201 -9.95 17.00 1.79
N SER A 202 -10.69 17.02 0.68
CA SER A 202 -10.73 15.90 -0.26
C SER A 202 -10.82 16.37 -1.71
N ILE A 203 -10.14 15.66 -2.60
CA ILE A 203 -10.17 15.88 -4.05
C ILE A 203 -10.56 14.56 -4.71
N LYS A 204 -11.60 14.59 -5.54
CA LYS A 204 -12.01 13.44 -6.36
C LYS A 204 -11.24 13.44 -7.68
N ASN A 205 -10.84 12.25 -8.14
CA ASN A 205 -10.20 12.10 -9.44
C ASN A 205 -11.24 12.03 -10.56
N LEU A 206 -11.16 12.94 -11.53
CA LEU A 206 -12.06 12.96 -12.69
C LEU A 206 -11.79 11.80 -13.68
N TYR A 207 -10.58 11.22 -13.64
CA TYR A 207 -10.18 10.13 -14.53
C TYR A 207 -10.48 8.74 -13.96
N TYR A 208 -10.98 8.67 -12.72
CA TYR A 208 -11.27 7.41 -12.05
C TYR A 208 -12.25 6.54 -12.85
N LYS A 209 -11.92 5.25 -12.97
CA LYS A 209 -12.77 4.23 -13.60
C LYS A 209 -13.27 3.27 -12.54
N ASP A 210 -14.58 3.33 -12.26
CA ASP A 210 -15.20 2.45 -11.28
C ASP A 210 -15.04 0.96 -11.68
N PRO A 211 -14.33 0.13 -10.89
CA PRO A 211 -14.06 -1.26 -11.21
C PRO A 211 -15.34 -2.11 -11.32
N ASN A 212 -16.44 -1.71 -10.67
CA ASN A 212 -17.72 -2.42 -10.75
C ASN A 212 -18.30 -2.44 -12.18
N LYS A 213 -17.87 -1.51 -13.05
CA LYS A 213 -18.27 -1.48 -14.47
C LYS A 213 -17.52 -2.51 -15.33
N PHE A 214 -16.46 -3.13 -14.79
CA PHE A 214 -15.56 -4.01 -15.52
C PHE A 214 -15.46 -5.42 -14.92
N SER A 215 -16.20 -5.72 -13.84
CA SER A 215 -16.27 -7.07 -13.29
C SER A 215 -17.24 -7.91 -14.12
N ASN A 216 -16.74 -8.48 -15.22
CA ASN A 216 -17.48 -9.49 -15.97
C ASN A 216 -17.04 -10.87 -15.47
N ILE A 217 -17.88 -11.53 -14.68
CA ILE A 217 -17.79 -12.99 -14.56
C ILE A 217 -18.40 -13.55 -15.85
N ARG A 218 -17.56 -14.08 -16.75
CA ARG A 218 -18.04 -14.94 -17.82
C ARG A 218 -18.08 -16.35 -17.25
N GLU A 219 -19.28 -16.88 -17.07
CA GLU A 219 -19.47 -18.29 -16.77
C GLU A 219 -18.93 -19.14 -17.92
N ILE A 220 -18.48 -20.35 -17.61
CA ILE A 220 -18.09 -21.34 -18.61
C ILE A 220 -19.35 -21.69 -19.41
N LEU A 221 -19.26 -21.64 -20.75
CA LEU A 221 -20.24 -22.27 -21.65
C LEU A 221 -20.09 -23.79 -21.58
#